data_AF-A0A7X9IAC1-F1
#
_entry.id   AF-A0A7X9IAC1-F1
#
_cell.length_a   1.000
_cell.length_b   1.000
_cell.length_c   1.000
_cell.angle_alpha   90.00
_cell.angle_beta   90.00
_cell.angle_gamma   90.00
#
_symmetry.space_group_name_H-M   'P 1'
#
loop_
_entity.id
_entity.type
_entity.pdbx_description
1 polymer ?
#
loop_
_entity_poly.entity_id
_entity_poly.type
_entity_poly.pdbx_seq_one_letter_code
_entity_poly.pdbx_strand_id
1 'polypeptide(L)'
;MNTLLMVIQVILALVFSSAGLVKISMPAYKLVRMGTWTERFPVSVVRFIGGMELLGAAGLIFSRAFSIFPLIMPMASCGLSLIMILATYHHINHREYRAIILTLVLMMLSAYSALSGFRSL
;
A
#
# COMPACT_ATOMS: atom_id res chain seq x y z
N MET A 1 -1.75 24.25 5.82
CA MET A 1 -1.76 22.81 6.20
C MET A 1 -2.87 22.13 5.41
N ASN A 2 -2.54 21.15 4.57
CA ASN A 2 -3.55 20.49 3.73
C ASN A 2 -4.22 19.36 4.54
N THR A 3 -5.27 19.67 5.31
CA THR A 3 -5.97 18.73 6.21
C THR A 3 -6.42 17.47 5.48
N LEU A 4 -6.87 17.60 4.23
CA LEU A 4 -7.25 16.47 3.38
C LEU A 4 -6.10 15.48 3.17
N LEU A 5 -4.92 15.96 2.81
CA LEU A 5 -3.73 15.12 2.57
C LEU A 5 -3.28 14.42 3.84
N MET A 6 -3.35 15.09 5.00
CA MET A 6 -3.07 14.47 6.28
C MET A 6 -4.01 13.29 6.56
N VAL A 7 -5.32 13.47 6.35
CA VAL A 7 -6.31 12.41 6.54
C VAL A 7 -6.02 11.24 5.61
N ILE A 8 -5.74 11.51 4.33
CA ILE A 8 -5.40 10.49 3.34
C ILE A 8 -4.15 9.70 3.77
N GLN A 9 -3.09 10.37 4.21
CA GLN A 9 -1.86 9.72 4.67
C GLN A 9 -2.10 8.81 5.88
N VAL A 10 -2.89 9.26 6.86
CA VAL A 10 -3.20 8.45 8.05
C VAL A 10 -4.00 7.21 7.66
N ILE A 11 -4.99 7.36 6.78
CA ILE A 11 -5.77 6.23 6.27
C ILE A 11 -4.86 5.24 5.52
N LEU A 12 -4.04 5.71 4.58
CA LEU A 12 -3.13 4.87 3.83
C LEU A 12 -2.13 4.16 4.75
N ALA A 13 -1.53 4.88 5.70
CA ALA A 13 -0.60 4.31 6.66
C ALA A 13 -1.26 3.19 7.50
N LEU A 14 -2.48 3.39 7.98
CA LEU A 14 -3.22 2.37 8.75
C LEU A 14 -3.57 1.14 7.91
N VAL A 15 -4.11 1.35 6.71
CA VAL A 15 -4.51 0.26 5.80
C VAL A 15 -3.29 -0.56 5.37
N PHE A 16 -2.21 0.09 4.94
CA PHE A 16 -1.02 -0.63 4.48
C PHE A 16 -0.21 -1.22 5.63
N SER A 17 -0.19 -0.59 6.80
CA SER A 17 0.43 -1.20 7.99
C SER A 17 -0.29 -2.46 8.40
N SER A 18 -1.62 -2.43 8.50
CA SER A 18 -2.41 -3.61 8.86
C SER A 18 -2.28 -4.72 7.80
N ALA A 19 -2.39 -4.39 6.51
CA ALA A 19 -2.23 -5.36 5.43
C ALA A 19 -0.83 -6.01 5.42
N GLY A 20 0.23 -5.20 5.53
CA GLY A 20 1.61 -5.69 5.55
C GLY A 20 1.93 -6.53 6.79
N LEU A 21 1.44 -6.12 7.98
CA LEU A 21 1.61 -6.86 9.22
C LEU A 21 0.95 -8.24 9.15
N VAL A 22 -0.26 -8.32 8.58
CA VAL A 22 -0.94 -9.60 8.37
C VAL A 22 -0.14 -10.48 7.43
N LYS A 23 0.35 -9.96 6.29
CA LYS A 23 1.11 -10.75 5.32
C LYS A 23 2.43 -11.32 5.87
N ILE A 24 3.08 -10.60 6.79
CA ILE A 24 4.35 -11.02 7.39
C ILE A 24 4.13 -11.93 8.61
N SER A 25 3.19 -11.58 9.49
CA SER A 25 3.02 -12.24 10.79
C SER A 25 2.17 -13.51 10.71
N MET A 26 1.32 -13.64 9.69
CA MET A 26 0.42 -14.78 9.61
C MET A 26 1.17 -16.06 9.21
N PRO A 27 0.85 -17.23 9.82
CA PRO A 27 1.45 -18.50 9.45
C PRO A 27 1.20 -18.85 7.97
N ALA A 28 2.19 -19.44 7.30
CA ALA A 28 2.14 -19.74 5.87
C ALA A 28 0.87 -20.51 5.44
N TYR A 29 0.44 -21.51 6.22
CA TYR A 29 -0.75 -22.30 5.93
C TYR A 29 -2.06 -21.48 5.96
N LYS A 30 -2.13 -20.43 6.78
CA LYS A 30 -3.27 -19.49 6.80
C LYS A 30 -3.14 -18.46 5.69
N LEU A 31 -1.92 -18.00 5.43
CA LEU A 31 -1.64 -16.99 4.41
C LEU A 31 -2.04 -17.48 3.02
N VAL A 32 -1.72 -18.72 2.68
CA VAL A 32 -2.11 -19.35 1.40
C VAL A 32 -3.63 -19.32 1.24
N ARG A 33 -4.41 -19.50 2.32
CA ARG A 33 -5.88 -19.54 2.30
C ARG A 33 -6.58 -18.18 2.42
N MET A 34 -5.85 -17.06 2.47
CA MET A 34 -6.45 -15.73 2.64
C MET A 34 -7.14 -15.21 1.38
N GLY A 35 -6.76 -15.71 0.20
CA GLY A 35 -7.37 -15.34 -1.06
C GLY A 35 -6.85 -16.18 -2.21
N THR A 36 -7.52 -16.09 -3.35
CA THR A 36 -7.17 -16.87 -4.55
C THR A 36 -5.76 -16.57 -5.06
N TRP A 37 -5.25 -15.35 -4.82
CA TRP A 37 -3.91 -14.95 -5.23
C TRP A 37 -2.82 -15.55 -4.33
N THR A 38 -3.03 -15.62 -3.02
CA THR A 38 -2.05 -16.16 -2.07
C THR A 38 -1.81 -17.65 -2.27
N GLU A 39 -2.75 -18.37 -2.89
CA GLU A 39 -2.58 -19.78 -3.29
C GLU A 39 -1.68 -19.94 -4.53
N ARG A 40 -1.63 -18.93 -5.40
CA ARG A 40 -0.96 -18.99 -6.70
C ARG A 40 0.48 -18.48 -6.68
N PHE A 41 0.89 -17.81 -5.59
CA PHE A 41 2.23 -17.25 -5.45
C PHE A 41 2.99 -17.91 -4.30
N PRO A 42 4.33 -18.03 -4.40
CA PRO A 42 5.16 -18.45 -3.28
C PRO A 42 4.94 -17.54 -2.07
N VAL A 43 4.92 -18.11 -0.87
CA VAL A 43 4.78 -17.38 0.40
C VAL A 43 5.84 -16.27 0.54
N SER A 44 7.04 -16.48 -0.01
CA SER A 44 8.11 -15.48 -0.05
C SER A 44 7.71 -14.21 -0.81
N VAL A 45 6.99 -14.33 -1.94
CA VAL A 45 6.50 -13.19 -2.73
C VAL A 45 5.43 -12.44 -1.96
N VAL A 46 4.49 -13.15 -1.32
CA VAL A 46 3.43 -12.54 -0.50
C VAL A 46 4.05 -11.74 0.67
N ARG A 47 5.07 -12.30 1.33
CA ARG A 47 5.80 -11.63 2.41
C ARG A 47 6.62 -10.45 1.92
N PHE A 48 7.24 -10.55 0.75
CA PHE A 48 7.97 -9.45 0.14
C PHE A 48 7.04 -8.26 -0.12
N ILE A 49 5.86 -8.51 -0.69
CA ILE A 49 4.84 -7.47 -0.90
C ILE A 49 4.41 -6.88 0.45
N GLY A 50 4.14 -7.72 1.46
CA GLY A 50 3.80 -7.25 2.80
C GLY A 50 4.89 -6.37 3.43
N GLY A 51 6.16 -6.70 3.21
CA GLY A 51 7.30 -5.88 3.64
C GLY A 51 7.34 -4.53 2.93
N MET A 52 7.09 -4.51 1.61
CA MET A 52 7.03 -3.27 0.85
C MET A 52 5.85 -2.38 1.25
N GLU A 53 4.70 -2.97 1.58
CA GLU A 53 3.55 -2.23 2.14
C GLU A 53 3.90 -1.60 3.49
N LEU A 54 4.60 -2.32 4.37
CA LEU A 54 5.09 -1.77 5.64
C LEU A 54 6.11 -0.66 5.44
N LEU A 55 7.04 -0.82 4.52
CA LEU A 55 8.02 0.22 4.20
C LEU A 55 7.34 1.48 3.66
N GLY A 56 6.35 1.33 2.79
CA GLY A 56 5.54 2.46 2.30
C GLY A 56 4.79 3.15 3.43
N ALA A 57 4.11 2.39 4.30
CA ALA A 57 3.40 2.94 5.45
C ALA A 57 4.34 3.64 6.45
N ALA A 58 5.51 3.03 6.73
CA ALA A 58 6.54 3.63 7.57
C ALA A 58 7.06 4.93 6.96
N GLY A 59 7.27 5.00 5.63
CA GLY A 59 7.66 6.23 4.94
C GLY A 59 6.62 7.35 5.08
N LEU A 60 5.32 7.03 5.00
CA LEU A 60 4.24 8.00 5.23
C LEU A 60 4.23 8.54 6.67
N ILE A 61 4.40 7.65 7.67
CA ILE A 61 4.45 8.04 9.08
C ILE A 61 5.71 8.86 9.36
N PHE A 62 6.86 8.40 8.87
CA PHE A 62 8.15 9.03 9.08
C PHE A 62 8.20 10.44 8.51
N SER A 63 7.72 10.64 7.28
CA SER A 63 7.67 11.99 6.68
C SER A 63 6.81 12.97 7.48
N ARG A 64 5.84 12.48 8.25
CA ARG A 64 5.00 13.32 9.10
C ARG A 64 5.69 13.65 10.43
N ALA A 65 6.49 12.74 10.96
CA ALA A 65 7.27 12.95 12.17
C ALA A 65 8.55 13.78 11.92
N PHE A 66 9.18 13.63 10.76
CA PHE A 66 10.45 14.25 10.40
C PHE A 66 10.31 15.05 9.11
N SER A 67 10.36 16.39 9.22
CA SER A 67 10.34 17.32 8.08
C SER A 67 11.66 17.38 7.30
N ILE A 68 12.59 16.45 7.56
CA ILE A 68 14.00 16.55 7.14
C ILE A 68 14.18 16.12 5.67
N PHE A 69 13.33 15.22 5.17
CA PHE A 69 13.42 14.70 3.81
C PHE A 69 12.06 14.80 3.11
N PRO A 70 11.78 15.92 2.42
CA PRO A 70 10.47 16.17 1.83
C PRO A 70 10.15 15.21 0.66
N LEU A 71 11.15 14.48 0.14
CA LEU A 71 11.00 13.45 -0.88
C LEU A 71 10.51 12.08 -0.33
N ILE A 72 10.59 11.80 0.97
CA ILE A 72 10.23 10.47 1.51
C ILE A 72 8.75 10.15 1.30
N MET A 73 7.86 11.10 1.59
CA MET A 73 6.43 10.92 1.42
C MET A 73 5.99 10.65 -0.02
N PRO A 74 6.42 11.45 -1.02
CA PRO A 74 6.02 11.18 -2.40
C PRO A 74 6.60 9.86 -2.91
N MET A 75 7.84 9.50 -2.55
CA MET A 75 8.43 8.21 -2.92
C MET A 75 7.70 7.01 -2.28
N ALA A 76 7.36 7.09 -1.00
CA ALA A 76 6.59 6.07 -0.30
C ALA A 76 5.19 5.89 -0.93
N SER A 77 4.53 7.02 -1.23
CA SER A 77 3.22 7.03 -1.89
C SER A 77 3.29 6.39 -3.29
N CYS A 78 4.34 6.68 -4.07
CA CYS A 78 4.57 6.05 -5.37
C CYS A 78 4.75 4.54 -5.27
N GLY A 79 5.53 4.06 -4.30
CA GLY A 79 5.71 2.61 -4.07
C GLY A 79 4.38 1.92 -3.77
N LEU A 80 3.57 2.51 -2.90
CA LEU A 80 2.23 1.99 -2.59
C LEU A 80 1.31 2.01 -3.82
N SER A 81 1.35 3.06 -4.63
CA SER A 81 0.59 3.11 -5.89
C SER A 81 1.00 2.00 -6.86
N LEU A 82 2.31 1.73 -6.99
CA LEU A 82 2.82 0.64 -7.84
C LEU A 82 2.28 -0.72 -7.39
N ILE A 83 2.29 -1.00 -6.08
CA ILE A 83 1.74 -2.24 -5.53
C ILE A 83 0.23 -2.34 -5.84
N MET A 84 -0.52 -1.25 -5.73
CA MET A 84 -1.95 -1.25 -6.04
C MET A 84 -2.25 -1.40 -7.53
N ILE A 85 -1.40 -0.89 -8.43
CA ILE A 85 -1.52 -1.13 -9.87
C ILE A 85 -1.38 -2.62 -10.17
N LEU A 86 -0.33 -3.25 -9.63
CA LEU A 86 -0.08 -4.69 -9.80
C LEU A 86 -1.22 -5.54 -9.19
N ALA A 87 -1.71 -5.17 -8.01
CA ALA A 87 -2.84 -5.83 -7.37
C ALA A 87 -4.13 -5.69 -8.19
N THR A 88 -4.42 -4.49 -8.71
CA THR A 88 -5.58 -4.24 -9.56
C THR A 88 -5.52 -5.07 -10.84
N TYR A 89 -4.36 -5.10 -11.51
CA TYR A 89 -4.14 -5.94 -12.69
C TYR A 89 -4.40 -7.43 -12.39
N HIS A 90 -3.92 -7.92 -11.24
CA HIS A 90 -4.19 -9.27 -10.79
C HIS A 90 -5.70 -9.52 -10.62
N HIS A 91 -6.40 -8.67 -9.87
CA HIS A 91 -7.84 -8.86 -9.60
C HIS A 91 -8.71 -8.75 -10.86
N ILE A 92 -8.33 -7.90 -11.83
CA ILE A 92 -8.99 -7.83 -13.15
C ILE A 92 -8.89 -9.16 -13.88
N ASN A 93 -7.68 -9.72 -13.96
CA ASN A 93 -7.44 -11.01 -14.65
C ASN A 93 -8.19 -12.17 -14.00
N HIS A 94 -8.53 -12.06 -12.71
CA HIS A 94 -9.21 -13.10 -11.94
C HIS A 94 -10.70 -12.79 -11.70
N ARG A 95 -11.23 -11.70 -12.29
CA ARG A 95 -12.64 -11.27 -12.19
C ARG A 95 -13.13 -11.07 -10.74
N GLU A 96 -12.23 -10.62 -9.85
CA GLU A 96 -12.55 -10.38 -8.44
C GLU A 96 -13.06 -8.95 -8.22
N TYR A 97 -14.27 -8.66 -8.71
CA TYR A 97 -14.81 -7.29 -8.79
C TYR A 97 -14.79 -6.51 -7.48
N ARG A 98 -15.01 -7.17 -6.33
CA ARG A 98 -14.98 -6.52 -5.01
C ARG A 98 -13.57 -6.04 -4.65
N ALA A 99 -12.55 -6.85 -4.94
CA ALA A 99 -11.17 -6.49 -4.66
C ALA A 99 -10.68 -5.38 -5.61
N ILE A 100 -11.12 -5.39 -6.87
CA ILE A 100 -10.81 -4.34 -7.86
C ILE A 100 -11.22 -2.95 -7.35
N ILE A 101 -12.43 -2.82 -6.79
CA ILE A 101 -12.92 -1.53 -6.26
C ILE A 101 -12.00 -1.02 -5.15
N LEU A 102 -11.66 -1.90 -4.20
CA LEU A 102 -10.82 -1.53 -3.06
C LEU A 102 -9.40 -1.15 -3.50
N THR A 103 -8.78 -1.93 -4.40
CA THR A 103 -7.44 -1.62 -4.89
C THR A 103 -7.40 -0.34 -5.73
N LEU A 104 -8.44 -0.07 -6.53
CA LEU A 104 -8.56 1.19 -7.28
C LEU A 104 -8.67 2.40 -6.36
N VAL A 105 -9.48 2.33 -5.30
CA VAL A 105 -9.61 3.44 -4.34
C VAL A 105 -8.26 3.71 -3.66
N LEU A 106 -7.58 2.67 -3.18
CA LEU A 106 -6.26 2.81 -2.56
C LEU A 106 -5.19 3.30 -3.55
N MET A 107 -5.26 2.87 -4.81
CA MET A 107 -4.40 3.36 -5.89
C MET A 107 -4.61 4.86 -6.11
N MET A 108 -5.86 5.33 -6.23
CA MET A 108 -6.15 6.74 -6.45
C MET A 108 -5.69 7.60 -5.27
N LEU A 109 -5.93 7.15 -4.04
CA LEU A 109 -5.51 7.86 -2.83
C LEU A 109 -3.97 7.94 -2.72
N SER A 110 -3.27 6.84 -2.98
CA SER A 110 -1.80 6.83 -2.96
C SER A 110 -1.21 7.69 -4.09
N ALA A 111 -1.79 7.65 -5.29
CA ALA A 111 -1.34 8.47 -6.41
C ALA A 111 -1.57 9.96 -6.16
N TYR A 112 -2.73 10.33 -5.60
CA TYR A 112 -3.01 11.70 -5.17
C TYR A 112 -2.04 12.18 -4.09
N SER A 113 -1.74 11.33 -3.11
CA SER A 113 -0.74 11.60 -2.06
C SER A 113 0.63 11.85 -2.69
N ALA A 114 1.08 10.99 -3.62
CA ALA A 114 2.36 11.15 -4.31
C ALA A 114 2.44 12.48 -5.08
N LEU A 115 1.45 12.75 -5.92
CA LEU A 115 1.38 13.98 -6.74
C LEU A 115 1.36 15.24 -5.87
N SER A 116 0.60 15.22 -4.79
CA SER A 116 0.51 16.36 -3.87
C SER A 116 1.84 16.58 -3.14
N GLY A 117 2.54 15.51 -2.76
CA GLY A 117 3.88 15.59 -2.18
C GLY A 117 4.89 16.23 -3.14
N PHE A 118 4.93 15.77 -4.40
CA PHE A 118 5.83 16.35 -5.40
C PHE A 118 5.53 17.81 -5.74
N ARG A 119 4.25 18.21 -5.73
CA ARG A 119 3.86 19.62 -5.95
C ARG A 119 4.24 20.55 -4.80
N SER A 120 4.53 20.00 -3.62
CA SER A 120 4.90 20.77 -2.43
C SER A 120 6.41 20.91 -2.21
N LEU A 121 7.22 20.35 -3.10
CA LEU A 121 8.68 20.52 -3.16
C LEU A 121 9.04 21.81 -3.92
#